data_AF-K5VJX5-F1
#
_entry.id   AF-K5VJX5-F1
#
_cell.length_a   1.000
_cell.length_b   1.000
_cell.length_c   1.000
_cell.angle_alpha   90.00
_cell.angle_beta   90.00
_cell.angle_gamma   90.00
#
_symmetry.space_group_name_H-M   'P 1'
#
loop_
_entity.id
_entity.type
_entity.pdbx_description
1 polymer ?
#
loop_
_entity_poly.entity_id
_entity_poly.type
_entity_poly.pdbx_seq_one_letter_code
_entity_poly.pdbx_strand_id
1 'polypeptide(L)'
;MEKLLKETILGAEFDSSARDPPPRCHPGTRLDILERCRHFVRTSNGKRKTRWVVGAAGVGKSAIMQSVVESPELAVNYRASVFFSINGRDDGTKAIATISYQLAAKSELYRQLIEREITRDPALLRSSIAKQFFKLIVEPFIHNPQLASAGHALIVIDGLDECKGTRTQLELLRLISDFCITNPSSPLVWLIASRPEQHITSFFSRSDVAPAYEKEKIVANSDEARADVERFLRDELTDIRKKASDSVDPRWPEEQDLWKLANAAGGLFAYADTAVRYI
;
A
#
# COMPACT_ATOMS: atom_id res chain seq x y z
N MET A 1 -23.48 8.14 -4.15
CA MET A 1 -22.01 8.35 -4.22
C MET A 1 -21.50 9.67 -3.63
N GLU A 2 -22.08 10.84 -3.93
CA GLU A 2 -21.53 12.14 -3.47
C GLU A 2 -21.33 12.28 -1.95
N LYS A 3 -22.29 11.79 -1.15
CA LYS A 3 -22.18 11.80 0.32
C LYS A 3 -20.99 10.98 0.81
N LEU A 4 -20.72 9.85 0.17
CA LEU A 4 -19.61 8.96 0.50
C LEU A 4 -18.27 9.62 0.16
N LEU A 5 -18.18 10.29 -1.01
CA LEU A 5 -16.97 11.02 -1.42
C LEU A 5 -16.54 12.09 -0.41
N LYS A 6 -17.49 12.79 0.23
CA LYS A 6 -17.17 13.82 1.25
C LYS A 6 -16.52 13.25 2.51
N GLU A 7 -16.69 11.96 2.75
CA GLU A 7 -16.20 11.26 3.93
C GLU A 7 -14.96 10.40 3.61
N THR A 8 -14.35 10.57 2.42
CA THR A 8 -13.08 9.91 2.05
C THR A 8 -11.86 10.75 2.40
N ILE A 9 -10.69 10.10 2.38
CA ILE A 9 -9.38 10.73 2.41
C ILE A 9 -9.00 11.09 0.98
N LEU A 10 -9.29 12.32 0.56
CA LEU A 10 -8.95 12.81 -0.78
C LEU A 10 -7.45 12.67 -1.02
N GLY A 11 -7.05 12.05 -2.13
CA GLY A 11 -5.64 11.90 -2.48
C GLY A 11 -4.99 10.62 -1.97
N ALA A 12 -5.70 9.77 -1.23
CA ALA A 12 -5.16 8.53 -0.71
C ALA A 12 -5.23 7.36 -1.71
N GLU A 13 -5.95 7.52 -2.81
CA GLU A 13 -6.08 6.51 -3.86
C GLU A 13 -4.76 6.30 -4.62
N PHE A 14 -4.57 5.13 -5.22
CA PHE A 14 -3.34 4.81 -5.96
C PHE A 14 -3.20 5.59 -7.25
N ASP A 15 -4.31 5.97 -7.86
CA ASP A 15 -4.46 6.69 -9.12
C ASP A 15 -4.82 8.17 -8.92
N SER A 16 -4.62 8.71 -7.71
CA SER A 16 -4.92 10.12 -7.43
C SER A 16 -3.88 11.08 -8.00
N SER A 17 -4.33 12.21 -8.56
CA SER A 17 -3.48 13.30 -9.03
C SER A 17 -2.64 13.95 -7.91
N ALA A 18 -3.11 13.90 -6.66
CA ALA A 18 -2.33 14.37 -5.51
C ALA A 18 -1.03 13.57 -5.29
N ARG A 19 -0.91 12.43 -5.98
CA ARG A 19 0.24 11.55 -5.94
C ARG A 19 0.93 11.45 -7.28
N ASP A 20 0.67 12.32 -8.26
CA ASP A 20 1.29 12.24 -9.57
C ASP A 20 2.60 13.06 -9.63
N PRO A 21 3.75 12.48 -10.03
CA PRO A 21 3.98 11.05 -10.27
C PRO A 21 4.07 10.25 -8.96
N PRO A 22 3.51 9.02 -8.89
CA PRO A 22 3.53 8.26 -7.65
C PRO A 22 4.87 7.58 -7.47
N PRO A 23 5.29 7.29 -6.21
CA PRO A 23 6.49 6.52 -5.97
C PRO A 23 6.33 5.14 -6.59
N ARG A 24 7.23 4.73 -7.48
CA ARG A 24 7.26 3.39 -8.09
C ARG A 24 8.65 2.78 -7.87
N CYS A 25 8.72 1.45 -7.85
CA CYS A 25 10.03 0.80 -7.87
C CYS A 25 10.76 1.19 -9.16
N HIS A 26 12.04 1.54 -9.02
CA HIS A 26 12.91 1.79 -10.16
C HIS A 26 13.03 0.52 -11.02
N PRO A 27 13.04 0.60 -12.37
CA PRO A 27 13.17 -0.57 -13.22
C PRO A 27 14.33 -1.48 -12.83
N GLY A 28 14.04 -2.77 -12.66
CA GLY A 28 15.04 -3.78 -12.30
C GLY A 28 15.46 -3.78 -10.83
N THR A 29 14.75 -3.07 -9.95
CA THR A 29 14.96 -3.11 -8.49
C THR A 29 13.80 -3.80 -7.78
N ARG A 30 14.05 -4.30 -6.56
CA ARG A 30 13.02 -4.91 -5.68
C ARG A 30 12.24 -6.07 -6.31
N LEU A 31 12.77 -6.70 -7.36
CA LEU A 31 12.06 -7.66 -8.19
C LEU A 31 11.51 -8.84 -7.36
N ASP A 32 12.33 -9.39 -6.48
CA ASP A 32 11.91 -10.54 -5.65
C ASP A 32 10.80 -10.16 -4.67
N ILE A 33 10.84 -8.95 -4.10
CA ILE A 33 9.81 -8.48 -3.17
C ILE A 33 8.50 -8.23 -3.93
N LEU A 34 8.59 -7.61 -5.11
CA LEU A 34 7.43 -7.40 -5.98
C LEU A 34 6.79 -8.73 -6.35
N GLU A 35 7.58 -9.72 -6.76
CA GLU A 35 7.03 -11.02 -7.14
C GLU A 35 6.46 -11.78 -5.94
N ARG A 36 7.10 -11.75 -4.77
CA ARG A 36 6.49 -12.34 -3.56
C ARG A 36 5.16 -11.70 -3.20
N CYS A 37 5.04 -10.37 -3.33
CA CYS A 37 3.77 -9.67 -3.09
C CYS A 37 2.71 -10.05 -4.14
N ARG A 38 3.08 -10.08 -5.42
CA ARG A 38 2.16 -10.46 -6.50
C ARG A 38 1.72 -11.92 -6.39
N HIS A 39 2.67 -12.82 -6.13
CA HIS A 39 2.42 -14.23 -5.89
C HIS A 39 1.42 -14.41 -4.76
N PHE A 40 1.63 -13.74 -3.62
CA PHE A 40 0.70 -13.74 -2.51
C PHE A 40 -0.72 -13.33 -2.92
N VAL A 41 -0.86 -12.24 -3.69
CA VAL A 41 -2.18 -11.79 -4.16
C VAL A 41 -2.86 -12.82 -5.06
N ARG A 42 -2.09 -13.52 -5.92
CA ARG A 42 -2.63 -14.56 -6.82
C ARG A 42 -3.04 -15.83 -6.07
N THR A 43 -2.27 -16.25 -5.06
CA THR A 43 -2.45 -17.54 -4.38
C THR A 43 -3.17 -17.45 -3.05
N SER A 44 -3.45 -16.25 -2.56
CA SER A 44 -4.11 -16.04 -1.28
C SER A 44 -5.43 -16.78 -1.20
N ASN A 45 -5.55 -17.69 -0.25
CA ASN A 45 -6.76 -18.46 0.03
C ASN A 45 -6.89 -18.69 1.54
N GLY A 46 -8.07 -19.13 1.98
CA GLY A 46 -8.32 -19.41 3.39
C GLY A 46 -8.15 -18.17 4.28
N LYS A 47 -7.54 -18.35 5.46
CA LYS A 47 -7.39 -17.28 6.46
C LYS A 47 -6.22 -16.33 6.17
N ARG A 48 -5.20 -16.78 5.43
CA ARG A 48 -3.96 -16.02 5.20
C ARG A 48 -4.16 -15.02 4.04
N LYS A 49 -4.80 -13.91 4.38
CA LYS A 49 -5.25 -12.89 3.41
C LYS A 49 -4.65 -11.51 3.60
N THR A 50 -3.76 -11.35 4.58
CA THR A 50 -2.98 -10.13 4.77
C THR A 50 -1.50 -10.39 4.49
N ARG A 51 -0.83 -9.57 3.69
CA ARG A 51 0.64 -9.51 3.67
C ARG A 51 1.07 -8.19 4.28
N TRP A 52 1.88 -8.27 5.32
CA TRP A 52 2.42 -7.10 6.01
C TRP A 52 3.85 -6.83 5.54
N VAL A 53 4.03 -5.76 4.77
CA VAL A 53 5.31 -5.26 4.28
C VAL A 53 5.90 -4.28 5.29
N VAL A 54 6.96 -4.68 5.99
CA VAL A 54 7.53 -3.93 7.11
C VAL A 54 8.98 -3.54 6.84
N GLY A 55 9.34 -2.29 7.17
CA GLY A 55 10.69 -1.78 7.00
C GLY A 55 10.84 -0.34 7.47
N ALA A 56 12.08 0.12 7.62
CA ALA A 56 12.38 1.48 8.06
C ALA A 56 11.85 2.54 7.07
N ALA A 57 11.88 3.81 7.47
CA ALA A 57 11.60 4.91 6.54
C ALA A 57 12.60 4.90 5.38
N GLY A 58 12.16 5.26 4.19
CA GLY A 58 13.04 5.41 3.02
C GLY A 58 13.51 4.14 2.32
N VAL A 59 13.11 2.94 2.76
CA VAL A 59 13.49 1.67 2.11
C VAL A 59 12.71 1.35 0.81
N GLY A 60 11.71 2.18 0.46
CA GLY A 60 10.89 1.99 -0.75
C GLY A 60 9.58 1.22 -0.55
N LYS A 61 9.02 1.15 0.67
CA LYS A 61 7.73 0.48 0.93
C LYS A 61 6.61 1.01 0.03
N SER A 62 6.36 2.32 0.04
CA SER A 62 5.31 2.94 -0.77
C SER A 62 5.48 2.70 -2.27
N ALA A 63 6.73 2.66 -2.74
CA ALA A 63 7.07 2.33 -4.13
C ALA A 63 6.69 0.88 -4.47
N ILE A 64 6.98 -0.07 -3.57
CA ILE A 64 6.55 -1.48 -3.71
C ILE A 64 5.01 -1.56 -3.71
N MET A 65 4.34 -0.92 -2.76
CA MET A 65 2.88 -0.95 -2.67
C MET A 65 2.22 -0.39 -3.93
N GLN A 66 2.74 0.73 -4.46
CA GLN A 66 2.27 1.33 -5.72
C GLN A 66 2.49 0.39 -6.91
N SER A 67 3.71 -0.12 -7.08
CA SER A 67 4.05 -1.01 -8.20
C SER A 67 3.20 -2.29 -8.17
N VAL A 68 2.88 -2.83 -7.00
CA VAL A 68 2.01 -4.00 -6.87
C VAL A 68 0.56 -3.66 -7.21
N VAL A 69 -0.02 -2.58 -6.68
CA VAL A 69 -1.43 -2.25 -6.96
C VAL A 69 -1.66 -1.89 -8.43
N GLU A 70 -0.70 -1.24 -9.08
CA GLU A 70 -0.76 -0.90 -10.50
C GLU A 70 -0.45 -2.08 -11.43
N SER A 71 0.01 -3.23 -10.92
CA SER A 71 0.44 -4.36 -11.74
C SER A 71 -0.73 -4.87 -12.62
N PRO A 72 -0.65 -4.72 -13.96
CA PRO A 72 -1.72 -5.13 -14.87
C PRO A 72 -1.87 -6.65 -14.94
N GLU A 73 -0.80 -7.40 -14.69
CA GLU A 73 -0.76 -8.86 -14.69
C GLU A 73 -1.42 -9.50 -13.45
N LEU A 74 -1.80 -8.71 -12.46
CA LEU A 74 -2.59 -9.21 -11.33
C LEU A 74 -4.04 -9.40 -11.76
N ALA A 75 -4.46 -10.67 -11.83
CA ALA A 75 -5.83 -11.09 -12.06
C ALA A 75 -6.71 -10.83 -10.82
N VAL A 76 -6.94 -9.55 -10.52
CA VAL A 76 -7.86 -9.07 -9.49
C VAL A 76 -8.95 -8.24 -10.13
N ASN A 77 -10.20 -8.45 -9.70
CA ASN A 77 -11.36 -7.79 -10.29
C ASN A 77 -11.50 -6.36 -9.80
N TYR A 78 -11.09 -6.08 -8.56
CA TYR A 78 -11.16 -4.76 -7.97
C TYR A 78 -9.86 -4.41 -7.25
N ARG A 79 -9.54 -3.11 -7.27
CA ARG A 79 -8.39 -2.52 -6.59
C ARG A 79 -8.85 -1.30 -5.82
N ALA A 80 -8.58 -1.26 -4.53
CA ALA A 80 -8.76 -0.09 -3.69
C ALA A 80 -7.52 0.14 -2.84
N SER A 81 -7.30 1.38 -2.43
CA SER A 81 -6.12 1.71 -1.65
C SER A 81 -6.29 2.91 -0.74
N VAL A 82 -5.54 2.92 0.36
CA VAL A 82 -5.35 4.09 1.21
C VAL A 82 -3.85 4.24 1.43
N PHE A 83 -3.27 5.25 0.80
CA PHE A 83 -1.89 5.68 1.03
C PHE A 83 -1.90 6.82 2.02
N PHE A 84 -1.70 6.47 3.29
CA PHE A 84 -1.62 7.45 4.36
C PHE A 84 -0.40 8.34 4.19
N SER A 85 -0.53 9.58 4.65
CA SER A 85 0.59 10.51 4.72
C SER A 85 0.35 11.57 5.78
N ILE A 86 1.41 11.91 6.52
CA ILE A 86 1.40 13.03 7.47
C ILE A 86 1.07 14.39 6.81
N ASN A 87 1.14 14.48 5.47
CA ASN A 87 0.83 15.66 4.68
C ASN A 87 -0.67 15.70 4.31
N GLY A 88 -1.56 15.64 5.31
CA GLY A 88 -3.00 15.84 5.13
C GLY A 88 -3.79 14.61 4.68
N ARG A 89 -3.21 13.41 4.73
CA ARG A 89 -3.87 12.13 4.44
C ARG A 89 -3.69 11.16 5.60
N ASP A 90 -3.79 11.63 6.84
CA ASP A 90 -3.50 10.87 8.06
C ASP A 90 -4.77 10.43 8.83
N ASP A 91 -5.96 10.84 8.40
CA ASP A 91 -7.22 10.52 9.09
C ASP A 91 -7.70 9.08 8.81
N GLY A 92 -7.20 8.12 9.59
CA GLY A 92 -7.61 6.72 9.50
C GLY A 92 -9.07 6.44 9.79
N THR A 93 -9.83 7.37 10.39
CA THR A 93 -11.26 7.17 10.64
C THR A 93 -12.07 7.09 9.34
N LYS A 94 -11.53 7.66 8.26
CA LYS A 94 -12.12 7.68 6.92
C LYS A 94 -11.65 6.55 6.00
N ALA A 95 -10.77 5.66 6.48
CA ALA A 95 -10.18 4.61 5.65
C ALA A 95 -11.25 3.70 5.02
N ILE A 96 -12.27 3.32 5.80
CA ILE A 96 -13.33 2.41 5.31
C ILE A 96 -14.18 3.09 4.24
N ALA A 97 -14.66 4.31 4.50
CA ALA A 97 -15.39 5.09 3.51
C ALA A 97 -14.59 5.29 2.21
N THR A 98 -13.27 5.53 2.33
CA THR A 98 -12.35 5.69 1.19
C THR A 98 -12.21 4.41 0.35
N ILE A 99 -12.06 3.26 1.00
CA ILE A 99 -12.02 1.95 0.33
C ILE A 99 -13.37 1.65 -0.33
N SER A 100 -14.48 1.84 0.38
CA SER A 100 -15.82 1.61 -0.12
C SER A 100 -16.17 2.50 -1.31
N TYR A 101 -15.75 3.76 -1.30
CA TYR A 101 -15.93 4.66 -2.44
C TYR A 101 -15.24 4.12 -3.70
N GLN A 102 -13.97 3.71 -3.59
CA GLN A 102 -13.20 3.17 -4.71
C GLN A 102 -13.79 1.87 -5.25
N LEU A 103 -14.26 0.98 -4.38
CA LEU A 103 -14.92 -0.26 -4.79
C LEU A 103 -16.24 0.00 -5.51
N ALA A 104 -17.06 0.93 -5.02
CA ALA A 104 -18.32 1.32 -5.64
C ALA A 104 -18.14 2.06 -6.96
N ALA A 105 -17.05 2.78 -7.15
CA ALA A 105 -16.71 3.36 -8.45
C ALA A 105 -16.40 2.28 -9.52
N LYS A 106 -15.98 1.08 -9.10
CA LYS A 106 -15.53 -0.01 -10.00
C LYS A 106 -16.51 -1.16 -10.13
N SER A 107 -17.50 -1.25 -9.24
CA SER A 107 -18.47 -2.34 -9.19
C SER A 107 -19.89 -1.81 -9.01
N GLU A 108 -20.70 -1.92 -10.05
CA GLU A 108 -22.10 -1.49 -10.04
C GLU A 108 -22.91 -2.22 -8.96
N LEU A 109 -22.73 -3.54 -8.85
CA LEU A 109 -23.41 -4.34 -7.85
C LEU A 109 -23.07 -3.90 -6.42
N TYR A 110 -21.78 -3.72 -6.12
CA TYR A 110 -21.35 -3.26 -4.80
C TYR A 110 -21.86 -1.84 -4.52
N ARG A 111 -21.84 -0.95 -5.53
CA ARG A 111 -22.39 0.41 -5.42
C ARG A 111 -23.85 0.39 -4.98
N GLN A 112 -24.69 -0.40 -5.64
CA GLN A 112 -26.11 -0.50 -5.31
C GLN A 112 -26.35 -0.98 -3.88
N LEU A 113 -25.55 -1.95 -3.40
CA LEU A 113 -25.65 -2.45 -2.03
C LEU A 113 -25.34 -1.36 -1.01
N ILE A 114 -24.21 -0.66 -1.16
CA ILE A 114 -23.81 0.35 -0.18
C ILE A 114 -24.67 1.61 -0.26
N GLU A 115 -25.15 1.99 -1.45
CA GLU A 115 -26.05 3.14 -1.60
C GLU A 115 -27.39 2.89 -0.92
N ARG A 116 -27.91 1.65 -0.97
CA ARG A 116 -29.10 1.26 -0.21
C ARG A 116 -28.87 1.38 1.29
N GLU A 117 -27.75 0.87 1.81
CA GLU A 117 -27.43 0.95 3.24
C GLU A 117 -27.25 2.41 3.71
N ILE A 118 -26.55 3.24 2.93
CA ILE A 118 -26.33 4.67 3.24
C ILE A 118 -27.65 5.47 3.14
N THR A 119 -28.52 5.13 2.20
CA THR A 119 -29.84 5.77 2.07
C THR A 119 -30.72 5.44 3.26
N ARG A 120 -30.66 4.20 3.75
CA ARG A 120 -31.40 3.74 4.91
C ARG A 120 -30.88 4.34 6.23
N ASP A 121 -29.57 4.40 6.41
CA ASP A 121 -28.91 4.99 7.58
C ASP A 121 -27.84 6.00 7.15
N PRO A 122 -28.21 7.27 6.88
CA PRO A 122 -27.24 8.30 6.49
C PRO A 122 -26.17 8.58 7.55
N ALA A 123 -26.44 8.28 8.83
CA ALA A 123 -25.49 8.45 9.92
C ALA A 123 -24.37 7.38 9.89
N LEU A 124 -24.52 6.33 9.08
CA LEU A 124 -23.52 5.28 8.90
C LEU A 124 -22.13 5.84 8.57
N LEU A 125 -22.05 6.86 7.71
CA LEU A 125 -20.77 7.46 7.30
C LEU A 125 -20.04 8.21 8.42
N ARG A 126 -20.75 8.53 9.51
CA ARG A 126 -20.19 9.18 10.72
C ARG A 126 -20.12 8.22 11.91
N SER A 127 -20.46 6.95 11.69
CA SER A 127 -20.42 5.93 12.72
C SER A 127 -19.00 5.40 12.93
N SER A 128 -18.82 4.54 13.94
CA SER A 128 -17.52 3.95 14.24
C SER A 128 -16.94 3.18 13.05
N ILE A 129 -15.61 3.11 12.99
CA ILE A 129 -14.87 2.35 11.97
C ILE A 129 -15.37 0.91 11.92
N ALA A 130 -15.59 0.29 13.08
CA ALA A 130 -16.16 -1.06 13.18
C ALA A 130 -17.54 -1.19 12.52
N LYS A 131 -18.47 -0.24 12.75
CA LYS A 131 -19.81 -0.28 12.14
C LYS A 131 -19.72 -0.05 10.63
N GLN A 132 -18.89 0.88 10.18
CA GLN A 132 -18.63 1.10 8.76
C GLN A 132 -18.02 -0.15 8.11
N PHE A 133 -17.00 -0.76 8.72
CA PHE A 133 -16.35 -1.96 8.20
C PHE A 133 -17.36 -3.11 8.07
N PHE A 134 -18.18 -3.33 9.09
CA PHE A 134 -19.21 -4.36 9.04
C PHE A 134 -20.21 -4.11 7.90
N LYS A 135 -20.81 -2.92 7.84
CA LYS A 135 -21.88 -2.59 6.88
C LYS A 135 -21.39 -2.41 5.44
N LEU A 136 -20.19 -1.89 5.25
CA LEU A 136 -19.69 -1.53 3.93
C LEU A 136 -18.69 -2.54 3.38
N ILE A 137 -18.07 -3.39 4.20
CA ILE A 137 -17.11 -4.40 3.75
C ILE A 137 -17.64 -5.81 4.02
N VAL A 138 -17.97 -6.14 5.27
CA VAL A 138 -18.35 -7.51 5.63
C VAL A 138 -19.66 -7.92 4.97
N GLU A 139 -20.75 -7.17 5.18
CA GLU A 139 -22.05 -7.54 4.64
C GLU A 139 -22.03 -7.67 3.09
N PRO A 140 -21.47 -6.73 2.30
CA PRO A 140 -21.45 -6.88 0.85
C PRO A 140 -20.62 -8.07 0.37
N PHE A 141 -19.42 -8.31 0.93
CA PHE A 141 -18.53 -9.35 0.41
C PHE A 141 -18.79 -10.75 0.97
N ILE A 142 -19.53 -10.87 2.08
CA ILE A 142 -19.84 -12.16 2.71
C ILE A 142 -21.29 -12.58 2.43
N HIS A 143 -22.25 -11.66 2.49
CA HIS A 143 -23.67 -12.01 2.37
C HIS A 143 -24.21 -11.86 0.94
N ASN A 144 -23.43 -11.36 -0.01
CA ASN A 144 -23.80 -11.34 -1.42
C ASN A 144 -23.00 -12.38 -2.22
N PRO A 145 -23.63 -13.48 -2.70
CA PRO A 145 -22.93 -14.56 -3.39
C PRO A 145 -22.20 -14.12 -4.67
N GLN A 146 -22.74 -13.13 -5.39
CA GLN A 146 -22.13 -12.64 -6.63
C GLN A 146 -20.82 -11.89 -6.34
N LEU A 147 -20.78 -11.05 -5.30
CA LEU A 147 -19.55 -10.41 -4.87
C LEU A 147 -18.57 -11.39 -4.25
N ALA A 148 -19.06 -12.33 -3.44
CA ALA A 148 -18.24 -13.36 -2.80
C ALA A 148 -17.51 -14.27 -3.81
N SER A 149 -18.09 -14.46 -5.00
CA SER A 149 -17.54 -15.29 -6.08
C SER A 149 -16.82 -14.48 -7.17
N ALA A 150 -16.77 -13.14 -7.07
CA ALA A 150 -16.22 -12.26 -8.08
C ALA A 150 -14.68 -12.20 -8.08
N GLY A 151 -13.98 -13.32 -7.87
CA GLY A 151 -12.51 -13.38 -7.85
C GLY A 151 -11.87 -12.49 -6.77
N HIS A 152 -10.54 -12.37 -6.77
CA HIS A 152 -9.85 -11.58 -5.75
C HIS A 152 -10.06 -10.06 -5.94
N ALA A 153 -10.21 -9.36 -4.82
CA ALA A 153 -10.17 -7.90 -4.75
C ALA A 153 -9.01 -7.47 -3.86
N LEU A 154 -8.10 -6.67 -4.41
CA LEU A 154 -6.91 -6.20 -3.72
C LEU A 154 -7.19 -4.87 -2.98
N ILE A 155 -6.91 -4.85 -1.69
CA ILE A 155 -6.94 -3.64 -0.86
C ILE A 155 -5.54 -3.35 -0.34
N VAL A 156 -5.02 -2.17 -0.66
CA VAL A 156 -3.71 -1.70 -0.22
C VAL A 156 -3.84 -0.65 0.87
N ILE A 157 -3.13 -0.83 1.99
CA ILE A 157 -2.99 0.19 3.03
C ILE A 157 -1.49 0.48 3.18
N ASP A 158 -1.05 1.61 2.65
CA ASP A 158 0.34 2.07 2.78
C ASP A 158 0.45 3.15 3.86
N GLY A 159 1.57 3.14 4.59
CA GLY A 159 1.82 4.12 5.64
C GLY A 159 0.90 3.98 6.85
N LEU A 160 0.53 2.76 7.26
CA LEU A 160 -0.36 2.59 8.43
C LEU A 160 0.19 3.29 9.69
N ASP A 161 1.52 3.36 9.86
CA ASP A 161 2.16 4.11 10.95
C ASP A 161 1.95 5.63 10.85
N GLU A 162 1.66 6.15 9.66
CA GLU A 162 1.38 7.57 9.40
C GLU A 162 -0.10 7.94 9.60
N CYS A 163 -0.98 6.95 9.78
CA CYS A 163 -2.36 7.18 10.22
C CYS A 163 -2.37 7.74 11.65
N LYS A 164 -3.05 8.85 11.88
CA LYS A 164 -3.11 9.51 13.18
C LYS A 164 -3.78 8.62 14.24
N GLY A 165 -3.04 8.38 15.32
CA GLY A 165 -3.54 7.72 16.53
C GLY A 165 -3.37 6.20 16.54
N THR A 166 -2.59 5.72 17.50
CA THR A 166 -2.33 4.28 17.75
C THR A 166 -3.61 3.46 17.89
N ARG A 167 -4.66 4.01 18.52
CA ARG A 167 -5.96 3.34 18.66
C ARG A 167 -6.58 3.02 17.30
N THR A 168 -6.60 3.99 16.39
CA THR A 168 -7.16 3.84 15.04
C THR A 168 -6.38 2.81 14.23
N GLN A 169 -5.05 2.86 14.29
CA GLN A 169 -4.19 1.89 13.62
C GLN A 169 -4.47 0.46 14.10
N LEU A 170 -4.56 0.25 15.42
CA LEU A 170 -4.87 -1.05 16.02
C LEU A 170 -6.31 -1.50 15.72
N GLU A 171 -7.28 -0.58 15.67
CA GLU A 171 -8.67 -0.90 15.32
C GLU A 171 -8.78 -1.41 13.88
N LEU A 172 -8.13 -0.73 12.92
CA LEU A 172 -8.07 -1.19 11.52
C LEU A 172 -7.44 -2.59 11.41
N LEU A 173 -6.29 -2.79 12.08
CA LEU A 173 -5.61 -4.09 12.08
C LEU A 173 -6.47 -5.22 12.68
N ARG A 174 -7.18 -4.94 13.79
CA ARG A 174 -8.11 -5.89 14.42
C ARG A 174 -9.23 -6.26 13.45
N LEU A 175 -9.94 -5.27 12.91
CA LEU A 175 -11.06 -5.50 11.99
C LEU A 175 -10.65 -6.33 10.77
N ILE A 176 -9.51 -6.00 10.16
CA ILE A 176 -8.99 -6.74 9.00
C ILE A 176 -8.60 -8.17 9.38
N SER A 177 -7.85 -8.34 10.49
CA SER A 177 -7.38 -9.67 10.91
C SER A 177 -8.54 -10.59 11.30
N ASP A 178 -9.49 -10.07 12.10
CA ASP A 178 -10.68 -10.79 12.52
C ASP A 178 -11.52 -11.19 11.30
N PHE A 179 -11.67 -10.29 10.33
CA PHE A 179 -12.36 -10.57 9.07
C PHE A 179 -11.70 -11.71 8.30
N CYS A 180 -10.38 -11.67 8.10
CA CYS A 180 -9.64 -12.73 7.40
C CYS A 180 -9.79 -14.08 8.10
N ILE A 181 -9.76 -14.11 9.44
CA ILE A 181 -9.87 -15.35 10.22
C ILE A 181 -11.28 -15.93 10.19
N THR A 182 -12.30 -15.08 10.34
CA THR A 182 -13.71 -15.49 10.43
C THR A 182 -14.33 -15.76 9.06
N ASN A 183 -13.81 -15.14 7.99
CA ASN A 183 -14.32 -15.28 6.63
C ASN A 183 -13.25 -15.77 5.64
N PRO A 184 -12.74 -17.01 5.82
CA PRO A 184 -11.68 -17.56 4.98
C PRO A 184 -12.06 -17.77 3.52
N SER A 185 -13.34 -17.66 3.16
CA SER A 185 -13.83 -17.68 1.78
C SER A 185 -13.92 -16.31 1.11
N SER A 186 -13.72 -15.21 1.84
CA SER A 186 -13.84 -13.85 1.30
C SER A 186 -12.95 -13.59 0.05
N PRO A 187 -13.38 -12.80 -0.93
CA PRO A 187 -12.52 -12.42 -2.05
C PRO A 187 -11.44 -11.37 -1.70
N LEU A 188 -11.49 -10.76 -0.52
CA LEU A 188 -10.62 -9.61 -0.21
C LEU A 188 -9.21 -10.05 0.22
N VAL A 189 -8.20 -9.49 -0.44
CA VAL A 189 -6.78 -9.67 -0.12
C VAL A 189 -6.18 -8.33 0.26
N TRP A 190 -5.44 -8.29 1.36
CA TRP A 190 -4.91 -7.07 1.97
C TRP A 190 -3.39 -7.04 1.85
N LEU A 191 -2.84 -5.92 1.36
CA LEU A 191 -1.43 -5.59 1.52
C LEU A 191 -1.34 -4.39 2.44
N ILE A 192 -0.60 -4.54 3.55
CA ILE A 192 -0.43 -3.48 4.54
C ILE A 192 1.05 -3.16 4.63
N ALA A 193 1.43 -1.88 4.50
CA ALA A 193 2.79 -1.43 4.72
C ALA A 193 2.90 -0.50 5.92
N SER A 194 3.94 -0.70 6.72
CA SER A 194 4.23 0.19 7.86
C SER A 194 5.69 0.17 8.29
N ARG A 195 6.08 1.13 9.12
CA ARG A 195 7.25 1.04 9.99
C ARG A 195 7.04 -0.02 11.08
N PRO A 196 8.12 -0.57 11.67
CA PRO A 196 8.05 -1.56 12.74
C PRO A 196 7.76 -0.91 14.11
N GLU A 197 6.75 -0.03 14.18
CA GLU A 197 6.33 0.58 15.45
C GLU A 197 5.94 -0.50 16.47
N GLN A 198 6.21 -0.25 17.77
CA GLN A 198 6.10 -1.28 18.81
C GLN A 198 4.68 -1.87 18.91
N HIS A 199 3.64 -1.04 18.84
CA HIS A 199 2.26 -1.51 18.93
C HIS A 199 1.81 -2.29 17.68
N ILE A 200 2.32 -1.95 16.48
CA ILE A 200 2.03 -2.67 15.24
C ILE A 200 2.73 -4.04 15.26
N THR A 201 4.02 -4.06 15.59
CA THR A 201 4.79 -5.30 15.69
C THR A 201 4.20 -6.23 16.74
N SER A 202 3.85 -5.69 17.91
CA SER A 202 3.22 -6.44 19.00
C SER A 202 1.85 -6.99 18.61
N PHE A 203 1.05 -6.25 17.82
CA PHE A 203 -0.22 -6.76 17.29
C PHE A 203 -0.01 -8.00 16.40
N PHE A 204 0.89 -7.91 15.42
CA PHE A 204 1.16 -9.02 14.51
C PHE A 204 1.86 -10.21 15.20
N SER A 205 2.56 -9.98 16.32
CA SER A 205 3.18 -11.07 17.10
C SER A 205 2.18 -11.90 17.92
N ARG A 206 0.90 -11.50 18.02
CA ARG A 206 -0.08 -12.26 18.79
C ARG A 206 -0.45 -13.57 18.10
N SER A 207 -0.64 -14.63 18.89
CA SER A 207 -0.98 -15.96 18.41
C SER A 207 -2.35 -16.04 17.73
N ASP A 208 -3.31 -15.22 18.15
CA ASP A 208 -4.64 -15.12 17.54
C ASP A 208 -4.64 -14.37 16.20
N VAL A 209 -3.62 -13.56 15.92
CA VAL A 209 -3.45 -12.81 14.67
C VAL A 209 -2.59 -13.57 13.64
N ALA A 210 -1.61 -14.37 14.10
CA ALA A 210 -0.68 -15.14 13.27
C ALA A 210 -1.30 -15.92 12.09
N PRO A 211 -2.52 -16.49 12.20
CA PRO A 211 -3.16 -17.17 11.06
C PRO A 211 -3.60 -16.24 9.92
N ALA A 212 -3.79 -14.94 10.18
CA ALA A 212 -4.36 -13.98 9.24
C ALA A 212 -3.35 -13.42 8.22
N TYR A 213 -2.05 -13.45 8.56
CA TYR A 213 -1.05 -12.67 7.80
C TYR A 213 0.24 -13.42 7.44
N GLU A 214 0.95 -12.90 6.44
CA GLU A 214 2.33 -13.23 6.11
C GLU A 214 3.22 -11.98 6.20
N LYS A 215 4.42 -12.12 6.74
CA LYS A 215 5.35 -11.00 6.92
C LYS A 215 6.34 -10.90 5.77
N GLU A 216 6.48 -9.71 5.19
CA GLU A 216 7.54 -9.36 4.24
C GLU A 216 8.42 -8.28 4.86
N LYS A 217 9.63 -8.62 5.29
CA LYS A 217 10.55 -7.66 5.93
C LYS A 217 11.54 -7.11 4.92
N ILE A 218 11.57 -5.79 4.77
CA ILE A 218 12.57 -5.09 3.98
C ILE A 218 13.72 -4.64 4.88
N VAL A 219 14.92 -5.09 4.57
CA VAL A 219 16.15 -4.73 5.29
C VAL A 219 16.88 -3.66 4.46
N ALA A 220 17.12 -2.49 5.06
CA ALA A 220 17.74 -1.36 4.36
C ALA A 220 19.18 -1.65 3.92
N ASN A 221 19.97 -2.28 4.80
CA ASN A 221 21.41 -2.51 4.62
C ASN A 221 21.75 -3.93 4.12
N SER A 222 20.82 -4.61 3.44
CA SER A 222 21.16 -5.90 2.81
C SER A 222 21.95 -5.67 1.52
N ASP A 223 22.68 -6.68 1.06
CA ASP A 223 23.45 -6.59 -0.17
C ASP A 223 22.54 -6.35 -1.38
N GLU A 224 21.34 -6.95 -1.39
CA GLU A 224 20.33 -6.73 -2.43
C GLU A 224 19.80 -5.29 -2.40
N ALA A 225 19.53 -4.74 -1.21
CA ALA A 225 19.06 -3.36 -1.08
C ALA A 225 20.13 -2.35 -1.51
N ARG A 226 21.41 -2.63 -1.24
CA ARG A 226 22.53 -1.80 -1.72
C ARG A 226 22.68 -1.87 -3.22
N ALA A 227 22.63 -3.06 -3.81
CA ALA A 227 22.69 -3.26 -5.25
C ALA A 227 21.52 -2.56 -5.97
N ASP A 228 20.31 -2.67 -5.44
CA ASP A 228 19.11 -1.98 -5.92
C ASP A 228 19.30 -0.45 -5.94
N VAL A 229 19.84 0.12 -4.86
CA VAL A 229 20.07 1.57 -4.75
C VAL A 229 21.23 2.03 -5.63
N GLU A 230 22.31 1.26 -5.75
CA GLU A 230 23.41 1.57 -6.68
C GLU A 230 22.89 1.63 -8.12
N ARG A 231 22.07 0.64 -8.51
CA ARG A 231 21.44 0.63 -9.84
C ARG A 231 20.60 1.88 -10.08
N PHE A 232 19.73 2.23 -9.13
CA PHE A 232 18.93 3.44 -9.21
C PHE A 232 19.80 4.70 -9.39
N LEU A 233 20.82 4.88 -8.55
CA LEU A 233 21.74 6.01 -8.64
C LEU A 233 22.44 6.07 -10.00
N ARG A 234 22.93 4.93 -10.50
CA ARG A 234 23.62 4.83 -11.78
C ARG A 234 22.72 5.24 -12.93
N ASP A 235 21.48 4.75 -12.96
CA ASP A 235 20.51 5.06 -14.01
C ASP A 235 20.10 6.54 -13.97
N GLU A 236 19.78 7.08 -12.79
CA GLU A 236 19.38 8.48 -12.63
C GLU A 236 20.51 9.47 -12.97
N LEU A 237 21.73 9.24 -12.50
CA LEU A 237 22.88 10.09 -12.83
C LEU A 237 23.22 10.00 -14.33
N THR A 238 23.09 8.82 -14.92
CA THR A 238 23.24 8.65 -16.38
C THR A 238 22.20 9.47 -17.14
N ASP A 239 20.97 9.53 -16.65
CA ASP A 239 19.89 10.30 -17.28
C ASP A 239 20.05 11.81 -17.05
N ILE A 240 20.57 12.25 -15.90
CA ILE A 240 20.97 13.65 -15.68
C ILE A 240 22.04 14.05 -16.71
N ARG A 241 23.07 13.22 -16.91
CA ARG A 241 24.13 13.49 -17.89
C ARG A 241 23.58 13.65 -19.30
N LYS A 242 22.68 12.75 -19.72
CA LYS A 242 22.08 12.80 -21.06
C LYS A 242 21.24 14.06 -21.29
N LYS A 243 20.60 14.58 -20.23
CA LYS A 243 19.76 15.78 -20.29
C LYS A 243 20.58 17.07 -20.21
N ALA A 244 21.72 17.03 -19.52
CA ALA A 244 22.66 18.12 -19.54
C ALA A 244 23.28 18.25 -20.94
N SER A 245 23.44 19.47 -21.44
CA SER A 245 24.12 19.77 -22.71
C SER A 245 25.58 19.28 -22.69
N ASP A 246 26.30 19.42 -23.82
CA ASP A 246 27.73 19.06 -24.00
C ASP A 246 28.72 19.62 -22.95
N SER A 247 28.23 20.43 -22.00
CA SER A 247 28.94 20.99 -20.86
C SER A 247 29.31 19.99 -19.75
N VAL A 248 28.75 18.78 -19.74
CA VAL A 248 29.08 17.76 -18.73
C VAL A 248 30.10 16.77 -19.27
N ASP A 249 31.16 16.50 -18.49
CA ASP A 249 32.20 15.53 -18.86
C ASP A 249 31.55 14.16 -19.18
N PRO A 250 31.83 13.55 -20.34
CA PRO A 250 31.32 12.23 -20.68
C PRO A 250 31.65 11.13 -19.65
N ARG A 251 32.71 11.33 -18.85
CA ARG A 251 33.13 10.43 -17.77
C ARG A 251 32.34 10.61 -16.49
N TRP A 252 31.50 11.64 -16.38
CA TRP A 252 30.65 11.85 -15.22
C TRP A 252 29.44 10.88 -15.23
N PRO A 253 28.97 10.41 -14.05
CA PRO A 253 29.71 10.44 -12.79
C PRO A 253 30.90 9.47 -12.84
N GLU A 254 32.02 9.85 -12.22
CA GLU A 254 33.11 8.89 -12.03
C GLU A 254 32.64 7.74 -11.12
N GLU A 255 33.07 6.50 -11.41
CA GLU A 255 32.68 5.31 -10.63
C GLU A 255 32.99 5.48 -9.14
N GLN A 256 34.08 6.17 -8.80
CA GLN A 256 34.45 6.41 -7.41
C GLN A 256 33.41 7.27 -6.68
N ASP A 257 32.83 8.27 -7.35
CA ASP A 257 31.85 9.18 -6.75
C ASP A 257 30.48 8.51 -6.65
N LEU A 258 30.09 7.73 -7.67
CA LEU A 258 28.91 6.87 -7.57
C LEU A 258 29.02 5.90 -6.38
N TRP A 259 30.17 5.28 -6.18
CA TRP A 259 30.38 4.34 -5.09
C TRP A 259 30.32 5.03 -3.70
N LYS A 260 30.91 6.22 -3.57
CA LYS A 260 30.78 7.04 -2.35
C LYS A 260 29.30 7.33 -2.05
N LEU A 261 28.54 7.73 -3.06
CA LEU A 261 27.13 8.06 -2.91
C LEU A 261 26.28 6.83 -2.56
N ALA A 262 26.50 5.69 -3.24
CA ALA A 262 25.81 4.43 -2.97
C ALA A 262 26.09 3.91 -1.55
N ASN A 263 27.34 4.01 -1.09
CA ASN A 263 27.71 3.67 0.28
C ASN A 263 27.05 4.58 1.31
N ALA A 264 27.01 5.89 1.05
CA ALA A 264 26.33 6.85 1.92
C ALA A 264 24.83 6.58 2.00
N ALA A 265 24.21 6.17 0.89
CA ALA A 265 22.80 5.80 0.85
C ALA A 265 22.49 4.52 1.63
N GLY A 266 23.43 3.56 1.71
CA GLY A 266 23.27 2.35 2.53
C GLY A 266 21.99 1.55 2.22
N GLY A 267 21.57 1.50 0.95
CA GLY A 267 20.33 0.83 0.52
C GLY A 267 19.03 1.56 0.90
N LEU A 268 19.11 2.83 1.30
CA LEU A 268 17.96 3.73 1.48
C LEU A 268 17.67 4.53 0.20
N PHE A 269 16.59 4.18 -0.48
CA PHE A 269 16.10 4.90 -1.65
C PHE A 269 15.81 6.37 -1.38
N ALA A 270 15.24 6.72 -0.21
CA ALA A 270 14.94 8.12 0.09
C ALA A 270 16.20 9.01 0.15
N TYR A 271 17.33 8.46 0.63
CA TYR A 271 18.60 9.19 0.62
C TYR A 271 19.09 9.38 -0.82
N ALA A 272 19.15 8.29 -1.58
CA ALA A 272 19.61 8.29 -2.96
C ALA A 272 18.79 9.25 -3.84
N ASP A 273 17.47 9.19 -3.75
CA ASP A 273 16.53 10.06 -4.48
C ASP A 273 16.67 11.54 -4.08
N THR A 274 16.87 11.83 -2.79
CA THR A 274 17.16 13.20 -2.33
C THR A 274 18.48 13.72 -2.92
N ALA A 275 19.52 12.88 -2.96
CA ALA A 275 20.81 13.26 -3.53
C ALA A 275 20.71 13.49 -5.04
N VAL A 276 20.03 12.60 -5.78
CA VAL A 276 19.77 12.75 -7.21
C VAL A 276 19.03 14.05 -7.51
N ARG A 277 18.00 14.40 -6.72
CA ARG A 277 17.23 15.64 -6.92
C ARG A 277 18.01 16.92 -6.59
N TYR A 278 19.05 16.82 -5.77
CA TYR A 278 19.91 17.94 -5.43
C TYR A 278 20.95 18.25 -6.52
N ILE A 279 21.41 17.20 -7.22
CA ILE A 279 22.38 17.27 -8.33
C ILE A 279 21.70 17.82 -9.58
#